data_AF-A0A6S7C3I4-F1
#
_entry.id   AF-A0A6S7C3I4-F1
#
_cell.length_a   1.000
_cell.length_b   1.000
_cell.length_c   1.000
_cell.angle_alpha   90.00
_cell.angle_beta   90.00
_cell.angle_gamma   90.00
#
_symmetry.space_group_name_H-M   'P 1'
#
loop_
_entity.id
_entity.type
_entity.pdbx_description
1 polymer ?
#
loop_
_entity_poly.entity_id
_entity_poly.type
_entity_poly.pdbx_seq_one_letter_code
_entity_poly.pdbx_strand_id
1 'polypeptide(L)'
;MANRSYLYSLSNRPTHFTDRPETISGLSEWPYAVPFMYRLLMSGDPQLCASLISDGLEDEEPDQRTRLPAISSTFEPGLARVKRFAEIVRTALATPAAAPTAAPATPAPATQEPASLLGKLKRLFSSDDAAPAGAAKPAARGRGPTSVTQLLEALDETLVFLEAHRNEYLLLETIELELMMESEEAALKANAEKEIARCRQAGAALDALPADPAEAGRQLLAATVERGEPPLDAFHGLRLDDGFDGSHTGNTDYVLGLAWSDVLYFALHNREEFETRQAQPDED
;
A
#
# COMPACT_ATOMS: atom_id res chain seq x y z
N MET A 1 -8.10 19.81 -8.19
CA MET A 1 -7.46 18.50 -8.06
C MET A 1 -8.08 17.73 -6.89
N ALA A 2 -8.36 16.44 -7.07
CA ALA A 2 -8.94 15.57 -6.05
C ALA A 2 -7.88 14.93 -5.13
N ASN A 3 -6.59 15.22 -5.37
CA ASN A 3 -5.41 14.80 -4.59
C ASN A 3 -5.31 13.30 -4.46
N ARG A 4 -5.24 12.61 -5.60
CA ARG A 4 -5.36 11.16 -5.71
C ARG A 4 -4.28 10.56 -6.57
N SER A 5 -3.93 9.31 -6.27
CA SER A 5 -3.25 8.44 -7.22
C SER A 5 -4.29 7.68 -8.05
N TYR A 6 -3.97 7.44 -9.33
CA TYR A 6 -4.83 6.68 -10.24
C TYR A 6 -4.05 5.56 -10.88
N LEU A 7 -4.67 4.40 -10.99
CA LEU A 7 -4.07 3.21 -11.56
C LEU A 7 -4.93 2.72 -12.72
N TYR A 8 -4.27 2.47 -13.86
CA TYR A 8 -4.90 2.01 -15.09
C TYR A 8 -4.14 0.81 -15.65
N SER A 9 -4.81 0.05 -16.51
CA SER A 9 -4.20 -0.93 -17.42
C SER A 9 -4.30 -0.46 -18.86
N LEU A 10 -3.19 -0.55 -19.61
CA LEU A 10 -3.03 0.01 -20.95
C LEU A 10 -2.45 -1.00 -21.95
N SER A 11 -2.76 -0.83 -23.23
CA SER A 11 -2.15 -1.60 -24.34
C SER A 11 -0.73 -1.17 -24.73
N ASN A 12 -0.27 0.01 -24.33
CA ASN A 12 1.08 0.50 -24.60
C ASN A 12 1.63 1.27 -23.39
N ARG A 13 2.94 1.52 -23.40
CA ARG A 13 3.62 2.43 -22.48
C ARG A 13 3.70 3.82 -23.12
N PRO A 14 3.04 4.85 -22.57
CA PRO A 14 3.03 6.19 -23.17
C PRO A 14 4.41 6.86 -23.13
N THR A 15 4.88 7.33 -24.27
CA THR A 15 6.11 8.14 -24.37
C THR A 15 5.82 9.63 -24.49
N HIS A 16 4.59 9.99 -24.85
CA HIS A 16 4.09 11.35 -25.00
C HIS A 16 2.60 11.40 -24.62
N PHE A 17 2.06 12.56 -24.26
CA PHE A 17 0.63 12.69 -23.92
C PHE A 17 -0.32 12.23 -25.04
N THR A 18 0.10 12.43 -26.29
CA THR A 18 -0.64 12.05 -27.50
C THR A 18 -0.48 10.56 -27.86
N ASP A 19 0.37 9.81 -27.15
CA ASP A 19 0.62 8.38 -27.36
C ASP A 19 -0.51 7.54 -26.74
N ARG A 20 -1.72 7.74 -27.24
CA ARG A 20 -2.94 7.18 -26.67
C ARG A 20 -3.02 5.67 -26.91
N PRO A 21 -3.27 4.87 -25.87
CA PRO A 21 -3.50 3.43 -25.99
C PRO A 21 -4.74 3.10 -26.82
N GLU A 22 -4.74 1.93 -27.46
CA GLU A 22 -5.94 1.36 -28.08
C GLU A 22 -7.00 1.02 -27.04
N THR A 23 -6.54 0.53 -25.88
CA THR A 23 -7.43 0.07 -24.80
C THR A 23 -6.93 0.57 -23.47
N ILE A 24 -7.87 1.09 -22.67
CA ILE A 24 -7.66 1.54 -21.30
C ILE A 24 -8.67 0.84 -20.42
N SER A 25 -8.25 0.44 -19.24
CA SER A 25 -9.15 0.12 -18.14
C SER A 25 -8.71 0.88 -16.91
N GLY A 26 -9.63 1.61 -16.27
CA GLY A 26 -9.42 2.04 -14.89
C GLY A 26 -9.25 0.81 -14.00
N LEU A 27 -8.42 0.91 -12.98
CA LEU A 27 -8.25 -0.17 -12.00
C LEU A 27 -8.64 0.28 -10.61
N SER A 28 -8.08 1.40 -10.17
CA SER A 28 -8.34 1.93 -8.84
C SER A 28 -7.83 3.36 -8.73
N GLU A 29 -8.27 4.02 -7.67
CA GLU A 29 -7.86 5.37 -7.31
C GLU A 29 -7.84 5.54 -5.80
N TRP A 30 -6.87 6.31 -5.28
CA TRP A 30 -6.68 6.44 -3.84
C TRP A 30 -6.36 7.87 -3.40
N PRO A 31 -7.07 8.41 -2.39
CA PRO A 31 -6.82 9.76 -1.88
C PRO A 31 -5.54 9.83 -1.04
N TYR A 32 -4.76 10.89 -1.28
CA TYR A 32 -3.60 11.32 -0.48
C TYR A 32 -2.43 10.33 -0.35
N ALA A 33 -2.48 9.17 -1.00
CA ALA A 33 -1.46 8.14 -0.90
C ALA A 33 -1.38 7.28 -2.17
N VAL A 34 -0.26 6.57 -2.31
CA VAL A 34 -0.11 5.41 -3.20
C VAL A 34 -0.14 4.14 -2.33
N PRO A 35 -1.17 3.30 -2.42
CA PRO A 35 -1.29 2.08 -1.61
C PRO A 35 -0.21 1.03 -1.87
N PHE A 36 -0.04 0.11 -0.91
CA PHE A 36 0.92 -0.99 -1.03
C PHE A 36 0.62 -1.89 -2.25
N MET A 37 -0.65 -2.20 -2.52
CA MET A 37 -1.02 -3.09 -3.62
C MET A 37 -0.72 -2.47 -4.99
N TYR A 38 -0.81 -1.14 -5.12
CA TYR A 38 -0.39 -0.45 -6.34
C TYR A 38 1.11 -0.60 -6.53
N ARG A 39 1.90 -0.36 -5.49
CA ARG A 39 3.37 -0.52 -5.54
C ARG A 39 3.78 -1.94 -5.88
N LEU A 40 3.11 -2.93 -5.28
CA LEU A 40 3.37 -4.33 -5.55
C LEU A 40 3.04 -4.69 -7.01
N LEU A 41 1.90 -4.23 -7.52
CA LEU A 41 1.50 -4.44 -8.90
C LEU A 41 2.46 -3.72 -9.88
N MET A 42 2.90 -2.51 -9.57
CA MET A 42 3.86 -1.75 -10.38
C MET A 42 5.30 -2.30 -10.31
N SER A 43 5.60 -3.21 -9.39
CA SER A 43 6.98 -3.65 -9.12
C SER A 43 7.62 -4.51 -10.23
N GLY A 44 6.88 -4.90 -11.27
CA GLY A 44 7.38 -5.77 -12.35
C GLY A 44 8.57 -5.18 -13.10
N ASP A 45 8.36 -4.02 -13.73
CA ASP A 45 9.35 -3.23 -14.44
C ASP A 45 8.96 -1.73 -14.38
N PRO A 46 9.02 -1.09 -13.20
CA PRO A 46 8.58 0.29 -13.05
C PRO A 46 9.57 1.25 -13.73
N GLN A 47 9.05 2.09 -14.62
CA GLN A 47 9.78 3.08 -15.39
C GLN A 47 8.99 4.39 -15.51
N LEU A 48 9.70 5.50 -15.70
CA LEU A 48 9.07 6.78 -16.03
C LEU A 48 8.39 6.69 -17.41
N CYS A 49 7.25 7.35 -17.53
CA CYS A 49 6.50 7.51 -18.77
C CYS A 49 5.81 8.89 -18.79
N ALA A 50 5.16 9.23 -19.90
CA ALA A 50 4.38 10.45 -19.98
C ALA A 50 3.04 10.28 -19.26
N SER A 51 2.60 11.33 -18.54
CA SER A 51 1.22 11.38 -18.05
C SER A 51 0.24 11.41 -19.21
N LEU A 52 -0.89 10.72 -19.04
CA LEU A 52 -2.04 10.76 -19.93
C LEU A 52 -3.16 11.68 -19.40
N ILE A 53 -3.05 12.16 -18.16
CA ILE A 53 -4.02 13.08 -17.54
C ILE A 53 -3.88 14.49 -18.13
N SER A 54 -2.66 15.00 -18.27
CA SER A 54 -2.41 16.34 -18.81
C SER A 54 -1.09 16.40 -19.59
N ASP A 55 -1.00 17.34 -20.55
CA ASP A 55 0.17 17.59 -21.40
C ASP A 55 1.07 18.73 -20.91
N GLY A 56 0.71 19.36 -19.79
CA GLY A 56 1.42 20.48 -19.18
C GLY A 56 0.70 21.02 -17.96
N LEU A 57 1.26 22.04 -17.33
CA LEU A 57 0.55 22.82 -16.32
C LEU A 57 -0.44 23.78 -16.99
N GLU A 58 -1.44 24.19 -16.22
CA GLU A 58 -2.38 25.24 -16.66
C GLU A 58 -1.59 26.54 -16.96
N ASP A 59 -2.04 27.30 -17.96
CA ASP A 59 -1.50 28.58 -18.42
C ASP A 59 -0.09 28.57 -19.08
N GLU A 60 0.44 27.39 -19.43
CA GLU A 60 1.70 27.28 -20.19
C GLU A 60 1.49 27.36 -21.71
N GLU A 61 2.35 28.12 -22.38
CA GLU A 61 2.40 28.18 -23.84
C GLU A 61 2.73 26.79 -24.43
N PRO A 62 2.16 26.41 -25.59
CA PRO A 62 2.31 25.06 -26.15
C PRO A 62 3.76 24.58 -26.36
N ASP A 63 4.69 25.49 -26.62
CA ASP A 63 6.11 25.20 -26.83
C ASP A 63 6.94 25.19 -25.54
N GLN A 64 6.34 25.52 -24.39
CA GLN A 64 7.00 25.66 -23.08
C GLN A 64 6.38 24.77 -22.00
N ARG A 65 5.51 23.85 -22.36
CA ARG A 65 4.80 22.99 -21.40
C ARG A 65 5.75 22.12 -20.57
N THR A 66 5.56 22.19 -19.26
CA THR A 66 6.22 21.35 -18.26
C THR A 66 5.84 19.90 -18.48
N ARG A 67 6.83 19.01 -18.57
CA ARG A 67 6.57 17.59 -18.76
C ARG A 67 6.11 16.95 -17.47
N LEU A 68 4.90 16.41 -17.47
CA LEU A 68 4.34 15.74 -16.30
C LEU A 68 4.69 14.24 -16.32
N PRO A 69 5.48 13.74 -15.36
CA PRO A 69 5.85 12.34 -15.30
C PRO A 69 4.74 11.48 -14.71
N ALA A 70 4.59 10.28 -15.27
CA ALA A 70 3.85 9.18 -14.67
C ALA A 70 4.74 7.93 -14.60
N ILE A 71 4.21 6.83 -14.06
CA ILE A 71 4.98 5.58 -13.90
C ILE A 71 4.26 4.47 -14.66
N SER A 72 4.98 3.73 -15.49
CA SER A 72 4.47 2.55 -16.17
C SER A 72 5.22 1.29 -15.74
N SER A 73 4.55 0.15 -15.80
CA SER A 73 5.14 -1.17 -15.54
C SER A 73 4.49 -2.23 -16.44
N THR A 74 5.16 -3.36 -16.65
CA THR A 74 4.52 -4.53 -17.26
C THR A 74 3.52 -5.15 -16.28
N PHE A 75 2.32 -5.51 -16.74
CA PHE A 75 1.25 -5.98 -15.85
C PHE A 75 1.56 -7.35 -15.21
N GLU A 76 1.93 -8.33 -16.03
CA GLU A 76 1.96 -9.74 -15.63
C GLU A 76 2.89 -10.05 -14.44
N PRO A 77 4.15 -9.54 -14.38
CA PRO A 77 5.01 -9.81 -13.23
C PRO A 77 4.48 -9.22 -11.92
N GLY A 78 3.81 -8.07 -12.00
CA GLY A 78 3.11 -7.46 -10.88
C GLY A 78 1.97 -8.33 -10.37
N LEU A 79 1.10 -8.78 -11.29
CA LEU A 79 -0.03 -9.63 -10.97
C LEU A 79 0.42 -10.95 -10.32
N ALA A 80 1.50 -11.55 -10.82
CA ALA A 80 2.08 -12.76 -10.22
C ALA A 80 2.50 -12.54 -8.76
N ARG A 81 3.08 -11.37 -8.44
CA ARG A 81 3.43 -10.99 -7.07
C ARG A 81 2.19 -10.76 -6.20
N VAL A 82 1.14 -10.12 -6.71
CA VAL A 82 -0.14 -9.95 -6.00
C VAL A 82 -0.76 -11.32 -5.67
N LYS A 83 -0.78 -12.26 -6.62
CA LYS A 83 -1.25 -13.63 -6.39
C LYS A 83 -0.48 -14.34 -5.28
N ARG A 84 0.86 -14.27 -5.31
CA ARG A 84 1.72 -14.84 -4.27
C ARG A 84 1.49 -14.20 -2.91
N PHE A 85 1.36 -12.88 -2.85
CA PHE A 85 1.04 -12.17 -1.61
C PHE A 85 -0.30 -12.65 -1.02
N ALA A 86 -1.34 -12.75 -1.84
CA ALA A 86 -2.65 -13.23 -1.40
C ALA A 86 -2.59 -14.67 -0.87
N GLU A 87 -1.83 -15.57 -1.50
CA GLU A 87 -1.60 -16.94 -1.03
C GLU A 87 -0.90 -16.98 0.34
N ILE A 88 0.14 -16.17 0.52
CA ILE A 88 0.87 -16.05 1.79
C ILE A 88 -0.08 -15.56 2.89
N VAL A 89 -0.86 -14.52 2.63
CA VAL A 89 -1.82 -13.97 3.61
C VAL A 89 -2.89 -15.00 3.97
N ARG A 90 -3.50 -15.68 2.98
CA ARG A 90 -4.47 -16.76 3.23
C ARG A 90 -3.89 -17.85 4.12
N THR A 91 -2.67 -18.29 3.83
CA THR A 91 -1.99 -19.35 4.60
C THR A 91 -1.69 -18.90 6.03
N ALA A 92 -1.19 -17.67 6.19
CA ALA A 92 -0.86 -17.08 7.47
C ALA A 92 -2.07 -16.98 8.41
N LEU A 93 -3.25 -16.66 7.84
CA LEU A 93 -4.47 -16.44 8.60
C LEU A 93 -5.33 -17.71 8.77
N ALA A 94 -5.16 -18.71 7.91
CA ALA A 94 -5.82 -20.02 8.05
C ALA A 94 -5.15 -20.94 9.08
N THR A 95 -3.85 -20.73 9.36
CA THR A 95 -3.10 -21.55 10.32
C THR A 95 -3.35 -21.03 11.74
N PRO A 96 -3.98 -21.79 12.64
CA PRO A 96 -4.00 -21.42 14.06
C PRO A 96 -2.55 -21.33 14.52
N ALA A 97 -2.16 -20.21 15.14
CA ALA A 97 -0.80 -20.02 15.64
C ALA A 97 -0.38 -21.28 16.40
N ALA A 98 0.56 -22.05 15.83
CA ALA A 98 1.10 -23.21 16.50
C ALA A 98 1.68 -22.69 17.82
N ALA A 99 1.09 -23.14 18.94
CA ALA A 99 1.62 -22.82 20.25
C ALA A 99 3.13 -23.16 20.23
N PRO A 100 4.00 -22.27 20.74
CA PRO A 100 5.41 -22.56 20.77
C PRO A 100 5.60 -23.91 21.46
N THR A 101 6.20 -24.86 20.74
CA THR A 101 6.49 -26.19 21.23
C THR A 101 7.33 -25.99 22.48
N ALA A 102 6.72 -26.16 23.65
CA ALA A 102 7.42 -26.07 24.91
C ALA A 102 8.59 -27.05 24.85
N ALA A 103 9.81 -26.53 24.94
CA ALA A 103 10.98 -27.35 25.13
C ALA A 103 10.71 -28.31 26.31
N PRO A 104 11.19 -29.57 26.26
CA PRO A 104 10.99 -30.50 27.37
C PRO A 104 11.54 -29.86 28.64
N ALA A 105 10.66 -29.59 29.61
CA ALA A 105 11.05 -29.08 30.90
C ALA A 105 11.90 -30.15 31.59
N THR A 106 13.22 -29.93 31.64
CA THR A 106 14.11 -30.66 32.53
C THR A 106 13.66 -30.34 33.96
N PRO A 107 13.31 -31.33 34.80
CA PRO A 107 12.89 -31.04 36.17
C PRO A 107 14.10 -30.55 36.97
N ALA A 108 14.08 -29.28 37.36
CA ALA A 108 14.99 -28.73 38.36
C ALA A 108 14.53 -29.16 39.78
N PRO A 109 15.47 -29.45 40.70
CA PRO A 109 15.13 -29.96 42.02
C PRO A 109 14.50 -28.87 42.89
N ALA A 110 13.54 -29.29 43.72
CA ALA A 110 12.86 -28.46 44.69
C ALA A 110 13.81 -28.07 45.84
N THR A 111 14.07 -26.78 45.98
CA THR A 111 14.64 -26.21 47.21
C THR A 111 13.63 -25.22 47.77
N GLN A 112 13.02 -25.58 48.90
CA GLN A 112 12.15 -24.71 49.67
C GLN A 112 13.02 -23.75 50.50
N GLU A 113 12.77 -22.44 50.41
CA GLU A 113 13.29 -21.45 51.36
C GLU A 113 12.15 -20.79 52.15
N PRO A 114 12.35 -20.53 53.46
CA PRO A 114 11.29 -20.13 54.37
C PRO A 114 10.94 -18.64 54.30
N ALA A 115 9.67 -18.35 54.61
CA ALA A 115 9.10 -17.01 54.64
C ALA A 115 9.83 -16.09 55.65
N SER A 116 10.36 -14.95 55.17
CA SER A 116 10.91 -13.88 56.00
C SER A 116 9.88 -12.77 56.25
N LEU A 117 9.63 -12.54 57.53
CA LEU A 117 8.62 -11.66 58.15
C LEU A 117 8.92 -10.14 58.07
N LEU A 118 9.84 -9.71 57.19
CA LEU A 118 10.30 -8.30 57.10
C LEU A 118 9.72 -7.48 55.94
N GLY A 119 8.83 -8.07 55.11
CA GLY A 119 8.11 -7.34 54.05
C GLY A 119 6.81 -6.66 54.47
N LYS A 120 6.33 -6.92 55.70
CA LYS A 120 4.98 -6.52 56.15
C LYS A 120 4.93 -5.21 56.96
N LEU A 121 6.06 -4.55 57.20
CA LEU A 121 6.11 -3.29 57.97
C LEU A 121 6.32 -2.02 57.11
N LYS A 122 6.33 -2.13 55.78
CA LYS A 122 6.45 -0.98 54.86
C LYS A 122 5.11 -0.49 54.27
N ARG A 123 3.97 -1.04 54.73
CA ARG A 123 2.62 -0.67 54.27
C ARG A 123 1.84 0.25 55.21
N LEU A 124 2.50 0.84 56.22
CA LEU A 124 1.82 1.62 57.27
C LEU A 124 2.23 3.09 57.36
N PHE A 125 3.01 3.62 56.43
CA PHE A 125 3.31 5.06 56.38
C PHE A 125 3.40 5.54 54.92
N SER A 126 2.27 6.04 54.40
CA SER A 126 2.15 7.37 53.78
C SER A 126 0.82 7.50 53.04
N SER A 127 0.09 8.53 53.44
CA SER A 127 -1.27 8.95 53.08
C SER A 127 -1.32 9.77 51.80
N ASP A 128 -2.54 9.90 51.28
CA ASP A 128 -3.00 10.70 50.14
C ASP A 128 -2.42 12.11 50.04
N ASP A 129 -2.16 12.55 48.80
CA ASP A 129 -2.37 13.94 48.39
C ASP A 129 -2.88 13.98 46.94
N ALA A 130 -3.92 14.78 46.72
CA ALA A 130 -4.65 14.92 45.48
C ALA A 130 -4.27 16.21 44.72
N ALA A 131 -4.26 16.14 43.38
CA ALA A 131 -4.56 17.17 42.36
C ALA A 131 -3.57 17.13 41.16
N PRO A 132 -3.90 17.71 39.98
CA PRO A 132 -5.15 17.67 39.23
C PRO A 132 -4.94 17.14 37.79
N ALA A 133 -6.03 17.10 37.01
CA ALA A 133 -6.11 16.64 35.63
C ALA A 133 -5.03 17.21 34.69
N GLY A 134 -4.16 16.33 34.19
CA GLY A 134 -3.34 16.52 33.00
C GLY A 134 -3.76 15.48 31.98
N ALA A 135 -4.03 15.92 30.75
CA ALA A 135 -4.54 15.12 29.65
C ALA A 135 -3.90 13.73 29.59
N ALA A 136 -4.72 12.70 29.81
CA ALA A 136 -4.34 11.34 29.53
C ALA A 136 -3.93 11.27 28.05
N LYS A 137 -2.66 10.96 27.82
CA LYS A 137 -2.16 10.40 26.56
C LYS A 137 -3.21 9.39 26.09
N PRO A 138 -3.71 9.44 24.85
CA PRO A 138 -4.71 8.47 24.42
C PRO A 138 -4.12 7.08 24.65
N ALA A 139 -4.76 6.36 25.57
CA ALA A 139 -4.46 4.96 25.82
C ALA A 139 -4.47 4.26 24.46
N ALA A 140 -3.46 3.42 24.21
CA ALA A 140 -3.43 2.54 23.06
C ALA A 140 -4.81 1.91 22.92
N ARG A 141 -5.55 2.33 21.88
CA ARG A 141 -6.91 1.84 21.64
C ARG A 141 -6.81 0.34 21.57
N GLY A 142 -7.46 -0.32 22.52
CA GLY A 142 -7.42 -1.77 22.67
C GLY A 142 -7.69 -2.41 21.32
N ARG A 143 -6.78 -3.30 20.91
CA ARG A 143 -6.96 -4.17 19.76
C ARG A 143 -8.13 -5.08 20.12
N GLY A 144 -9.35 -4.68 19.72
CA GLY A 144 -10.52 -5.56 19.75
C GLY A 144 -10.25 -6.83 18.93
N PRO A 145 -11.13 -7.83 18.97
CA PRO A 145 -10.97 -9.02 18.16
C PRO A 145 -10.81 -8.61 16.69
N THR A 146 -9.62 -8.86 16.13
CA THR A 146 -9.31 -8.58 14.73
C THR A 146 -9.89 -9.68 13.89
N SER A 147 -11.05 -9.40 13.29
CA SER A 147 -11.61 -10.19 12.21
C SER A 147 -10.75 -10.04 10.95
N VAL A 148 -10.79 -11.05 10.10
CA VAL A 148 -10.02 -11.13 8.84
C VAL A 148 -10.89 -11.49 7.63
N THR A 149 -12.20 -11.64 7.84
CA THR A 149 -13.13 -12.09 6.80
C THR A 149 -13.17 -11.12 5.62
N GLN A 150 -13.26 -9.81 5.90
CA GLN A 150 -13.32 -8.80 4.85
C GLN A 150 -12.00 -8.70 4.09
N LEU A 151 -10.87 -8.85 4.79
CA LEU A 151 -9.56 -8.89 4.13
C LEU A 151 -9.46 -10.04 3.13
N LEU A 152 -9.86 -11.25 3.52
CA LEU A 152 -9.78 -12.42 2.65
C LEU A 152 -10.72 -12.31 1.45
N GLU A 153 -11.94 -11.82 1.65
CA GLU A 153 -12.90 -11.52 0.58
C GLU A 153 -12.34 -10.46 -0.39
N ALA A 154 -11.79 -9.36 0.13
CA ALA A 154 -11.21 -8.30 -0.69
C ALA A 154 -9.99 -8.78 -1.50
N LEU A 155 -9.18 -9.70 -0.96
CA LEU A 155 -8.09 -10.33 -1.71
C LEU A 155 -8.60 -11.23 -2.84
N ASP A 156 -9.68 -11.98 -2.63
CA ASP A 156 -10.30 -12.79 -3.68
C ASP A 156 -10.88 -11.90 -4.79
N GLU A 157 -11.61 -10.85 -4.42
CA GLU A 157 -12.15 -9.84 -5.34
C GLU A 157 -11.04 -9.15 -6.13
N THR A 158 -9.94 -8.77 -5.47
CA THR A 158 -8.75 -8.18 -6.10
C THR A 158 -8.24 -9.05 -7.24
N LEU A 159 -8.08 -10.36 -7.01
CA LEU A 159 -7.55 -11.26 -8.04
C LEU A 159 -8.50 -11.42 -9.22
N VAL A 160 -9.80 -11.54 -8.95
CA VAL A 160 -10.82 -11.64 -10.00
C VAL A 160 -10.86 -10.37 -10.85
N PHE A 161 -10.87 -9.21 -10.20
CA PHE A 161 -10.93 -7.91 -10.85
C PHE A 161 -9.69 -7.65 -11.72
N LEU A 162 -8.49 -7.84 -11.17
CA LEU A 162 -7.25 -7.61 -11.91
C LEU A 162 -7.13 -8.53 -13.13
N GLU A 163 -7.56 -9.78 -13.04
CA GLU A 163 -7.57 -10.68 -14.20
C GLU A 163 -8.57 -10.24 -15.27
N ALA A 164 -9.74 -9.75 -14.88
CA ALA A 164 -10.77 -9.29 -15.80
C ALA A 164 -10.38 -8.00 -16.54
N HIS A 165 -9.48 -7.19 -15.99
CA HIS A 165 -9.12 -5.86 -16.52
C HIS A 165 -7.64 -5.72 -16.86
N ARG A 166 -6.94 -6.84 -17.01
CA ARG A 166 -5.53 -6.86 -17.38
C ARG A 166 -5.30 -6.45 -18.83
N ASN A 167 -4.19 -5.80 -19.04
CA ASN A 167 -3.62 -5.47 -20.33
C ASN A 167 -2.10 -5.69 -20.29
N GLU A 168 -1.37 -5.25 -21.33
CA GLU A 168 0.08 -5.45 -21.38
C GLU A 168 0.82 -4.61 -20.34
N TYR A 169 0.37 -3.37 -20.14
CA TYR A 169 1.00 -2.39 -19.26
C TYR A 169 0.06 -1.90 -18.17
N LEU A 170 0.68 -1.31 -17.16
CA LEU A 170 0.08 -0.50 -16.12
C LEU A 170 0.52 0.95 -16.28
N LEU A 171 -0.33 1.86 -15.82
CA LEU A 171 -0.02 3.27 -15.64
C LEU A 171 -0.45 3.70 -14.24
N LEU A 172 0.48 4.25 -13.49
CA LEU A 172 0.26 4.90 -12.21
C LEU A 172 0.49 6.40 -12.38
N GLU A 173 -0.60 7.15 -12.24
CA GLU A 173 -0.60 8.61 -12.20
C GLU A 173 -0.54 9.07 -10.75
N THR A 174 0.51 9.81 -10.39
CA THR A 174 0.66 10.42 -9.07
C THR A 174 0.58 11.95 -9.13
N ILE A 175 0.33 12.52 -10.31
CA ILE A 175 0.57 13.93 -10.57
C ILE A 175 -0.28 14.87 -9.69
N GLU A 176 -1.52 14.51 -9.37
CA GLU A 176 -2.34 15.31 -8.45
C GLU A 176 -1.80 15.33 -7.02
N LEU A 177 -1.09 14.27 -6.59
CA LEU A 177 -0.45 14.26 -5.27
C LEU A 177 0.75 15.20 -5.24
N GLU A 178 1.49 15.27 -6.34
CA GLU A 178 2.75 16.02 -6.43
C GLU A 178 2.54 17.51 -6.68
N LEU A 179 1.57 17.88 -7.55
CA LEU A 179 1.30 19.27 -7.94
C LEU A 179 0.79 20.15 -6.79
N MET A 180 0.40 19.56 -5.66
CA MET A 180 0.12 20.32 -4.45
C MET A 180 1.38 20.97 -3.85
N MET A 181 2.54 20.35 -4.06
CA MET A 181 3.78 20.67 -3.35
C MET A 181 4.87 21.17 -4.30
N GLU A 182 4.84 20.72 -5.56
CA GLU A 182 5.89 20.96 -6.54
C GLU A 182 5.28 21.37 -7.88
N SER A 183 5.90 22.32 -8.57
CA SER A 183 5.53 22.71 -9.95
C SER A 183 6.71 22.60 -10.92
N GLU A 184 7.92 22.33 -10.41
CA GLU A 184 9.13 22.26 -11.21
C GLU A 184 9.29 20.87 -11.83
N GLU A 185 9.52 20.79 -13.14
CA GLU A 185 9.66 19.52 -13.89
C GLU A 185 10.66 18.56 -13.21
N ALA A 186 11.81 19.08 -12.80
CA ALA A 186 12.85 18.29 -12.16
C ALA A 186 12.41 17.72 -10.80
N ALA A 187 11.63 18.48 -10.02
CA ALA A 187 11.11 18.04 -8.72
C ALA A 187 10.02 16.98 -8.90
N LEU A 188 9.09 17.19 -9.85
CA LEU A 188 8.05 16.22 -10.21
C LEU A 188 8.67 14.90 -10.66
N LYS A 189 9.69 14.96 -11.53
CA LYS A 189 10.43 13.78 -11.97
C LYS A 189 11.12 13.07 -10.80
N ALA A 190 11.79 13.80 -9.94
CA ALA A 190 12.46 13.21 -8.77
C ALA A 190 11.47 12.52 -7.83
N ASN A 191 10.24 13.04 -7.68
CA ASN A 191 9.22 12.40 -6.87
C ASN A 191 8.67 11.12 -7.51
N ALA A 192 8.44 11.12 -8.83
CA ALA A 192 8.09 9.90 -9.55
C ALA A 192 9.20 8.83 -9.45
N GLU A 193 10.47 9.21 -9.50
CA GLU A 193 11.61 8.29 -9.29
C GLU A 193 11.67 7.72 -7.86
N LYS A 194 11.33 8.52 -6.83
CA LYS A 194 11.17 8.01 -5.46
C LYS A 194 10.05 6.99 -5.36
N GLU A 195 8.94 7.21 -6.06
CA GLU A 195 7.82 6.26 -6.06
C GLU A 195 8.16 4.97 -6.83
N ILE A 196 8.91 5.06 -7.94
CA ILE A 196 9.49 3.90 -8.63
C ILE A 196 10.37 3.08 -7.66
N ALA A 197 11.20 3.75 -6.85
CA ALA A 197 12.03 3.07 -5.85
C ALA A 197 11.16 2.33 -4.82
N ARG A 198 10.04 2.92 -4.37
CA ARG A 198 9.07 2.26 -3.48
C ARG A 198 8.38 1.06 -4.14
N CYS A 199 8.04 1.13 -5.43
CA CYS A 199 7.51 -0.01 -6.19
C CYS A 199 8.53 -1.16 -6.23
N ARG A 200 9.80 -0.86 -6.53
CA ARG A 200 10.88 -1.86 -6.53
C ARG A 200 11.09 -2.47 -5.15
N GLN A 201 11.04 -1.65 -4.10
CA GLN A 201 11.17 -2.12 -2.72
C GLN A 201 10.03 -3.08 -2.35
N ALA A 202 8.78 -2.77 -2.71
CA ALA A 202 7.64 -3.66 -2.46
C ALA A 202 7.80 -5.03 -3.15
N GLY A 203 8.24 -5.04 -4.41
CA GLY A 203 8.56 -6.28 -5.12
C GLY A 203 9.69 -7.07 -4.46
N ALA A 204 10.79 -6.39 -4.13
CA ALA A 204 11.95 -7.00 -3.46
C ALA A 204 11.59 -7.57 -2.08
N ALA A 205 10.70 -6.90 -1.33
CA ALA A 205 10.22 -7.36 -0.04
C ALA A 205 9.48 -8.69 -0.15
N LEU A 206 8.58 -8.82 -1.14
CA LEU A 206 7.88 -10.06 -1.40
C LEU A 206 8.85 -11.15 -1.89
N ASP A 207 9.77 -10.81 -2.80
CA ASP A 207 10.75 -11.75 -3.36
C ASP A 207 11.71 -12.28 -2.28
N ALA A 208 11.98 -11.50 -1.23
CA ALA A 208 12.80 -11.91 -0.08
C ALA A 208 12.09 -12.89 0.88
N LEU A 209 10.76 -12.98 0.84
CA LEU A 209 10.04 -13.96 1.65
C LEU A 209 10.36 -15.39 1.18
N PRO A 210 10.42 -16.37 2.09
CA PRO A 210 10.64 -17.77 1.74
C PRO A 210 9.61 -18.34 0.76
N ALA A 211 9.97 -19.44 0.09
CA ALA A 211 9.08 -20.13 -0.84
C ALA A 211 7.94 -20.90 -0.13
N ASP A 212 8.17 -21.36 1.10
CA ASP A 212 7.13 -22.01 1.91
C ASP A 212 6.09 -20.97 2.38
N PRO A 213 4.81 -21.08 1.98
CA PRO A 213 3.80 -20.07 2.31
C PRO A 213 3.56 -19.90 3.82
N ALA A 214 3.74 -20.96 4.61
CA ALA A 214 3.56 -20.90 6.06
C ALA A 214 4.70 -20.12 6.75
N GLU A 215 5.96 -20.37 6.39
CA GLU A 215 7.10 -19.58 6.86
C GLU A 215 7.06 -18.15 6.33
N ALA A 216 6.73 -17.94 5.05
CA ALA A 216 6.55 -16.62 4.48
C ALA A 216 5.47 -15.83 5.23
N GLY A 217 4.36 -16.48 5.59
CA GLY A 217 3.29 -15.89 6.37
C GLY A 217 3.73 -15.43 7.76
N ARG A 218 4.53 -16.25 8.46
CA ARG A 218 5.12 -15.88 9.76
C ARG A 218 6.02 -14.66 9.64
N GLN A 219 6.90 -14.64 8.65
CA GLN A 219 7.82 -13.51 8.43
C GLN A 219 7.09 -12.24 8.02
N LEU A 220 6.10 -12.35 7.13
CA LEU A 220 5.24 -11.22 6.74
C LEU A 220 4.54 -10.63 7.95
N LEU A 221 3.87 -11.45 8.77
CA LEU A 221 3.19 -10.99 9.98
C LEU A 221 4.14 -10.30 10.96
N ALA A 222 5.34 -10.85 11.18
CA ALA A 222 6.35 -10.21 12.02
C ALA A 222 6.79 -8.85 11.46
N ALA A 223 7.06 -8.77 10.14
CA ALA A 223 7.49 -7.55 9.47
C ALA A 223 6.42 -6.45 9.47
N THR A 224 5.13 -6.79 9.60
CA THR A 224 4.08 -5.77 9.77
C THR A 224 4.15 -5.02 11.11
N VAL A 225 4.75 -5.64 12.14
CA VAL A 225 4.81 -5.10 13.51
C VAL A 225 6.19 -4.52 13.81
N GLU A 226 7.25 -5.25 13.47
CA GLU A 226 8.63 -4.85 13.74
C GLU A 226 9.26 -4.32 12.47
N ARG A 227 9.77 -3.08 12.52
CA ARG A 227 10.51 -2.51 11.39
C ARG A 227 11.84 -3.24 11.26
N GLY A 228 11.89 -4.22 10.35
CA GLY A 228 13.09 -4.95 10.00
C GLY A 228 14.04 -4.14 9.11
N GLU A 229 15.10 -4.81 8.65
CA GLU A 229 16.00 -4.27 7.64
C GLU A 229 15.38 -4.35 6.23
N PRO A 230 15.81 -3.48 5.29
CA PRO A 230 15.44 -3.62 3.90
C PRO A 230 15.78 -5.00 3.30
N PRO A 231 14.90 -5.58 2.46
CA PRO A 231 13.69 -4.96 1.90
C PRO A 231 12.40 -5.20 2.73
N LEU A 232 12.45 -5.94 3.84
CA LEU A 232 11.25 -6.34 4.60
C LEU A 232 10.58 -5.18 5.33
N ASP A 233 11.29 -4.07 5.52
CA ASP A 233 10.75 -2.82 6.06
C ASP A 233 9.57 -2.27 5.24
N ALA A 234 9.41 -2.67 3.98
CA ALA A 234 8.28 -2.31 3.14
C ALA A 234 6.92 -2.81 3.67
N PHE A 235 6.91 -3.87 4.49
CA PHE A 235 5.69 -4.40 5.10
C PHE A 235 5.31 -3.72 6.41
N HIS A 236 6.23 -2.94 6.99
CA HIS A 236 6.04 -2.36 8.31
C HIS A 236 4.83 -1.42 8.35
N GLY A 237 3.95 -1.65 9.33
CA GLY A 237 2.74 -0.87 9.55
C GLY A 237 1.52 -1.35 8.78
N LEU A 238 1.67 -2.25 7.80
CA LEU A 238 0.53 -2.82 7.08
C LEU A 238 -0.37 -3.61 8.04
N ARG A 239 -1.68 -3.55 7.79
CA ARG A 239 -2.65 -4.30 8.57
C ARG A 239 -3.15 -5.50 7.78
N LEU A 240 -2.97 -6.70 8.33
CA LEU A 240 -3.49 -7.96 7.80
C LEU A 240 -4.72 -8.41 8.61
N ASP A 241 -5.66 -7.49 8.76
CA ASP A 241 -6.96 -7.65 9.40
C ASP A 241 -8.00 -6.76 8.68
N ASP A 242 -9.27 -6.81 9.08
CA ASP A 242 -10.37 -6.04 8.45
C ASP A 242 -10.20 -4.50 8.53
N GLY A 243 -9.17 -4.00 9.22
CA GLY A 243 -8.75 -2.60 9.21
C GLY A 243 -7.72 -2.26 8.13
N PHE A 244 -7.49 -3.14 7.14
CA PHE A 244 -6.41 -3.08 6.15
C PHE A 244 -6.29 -1.76 5.37
N ASP A 245 -7.39 -1.04 5.15
CA ASP A 245 -7.43 0.22 4.39
C ASP A 245 -7.80 1.45 5.25
N GLY A 246 -7.72 1.34 6.58
CA GLY A 246 -7.91 2.49 7.46
C GLY A 246 -9.32 3.08 7.49
N SER A 247 -10.30 2.40 6.85
CA SER A 247 -11.70 2.83 6.68
C SER A 247 -12.42 3.25 7.97
N HIS A 248 -11.96 2.75 9.12
CA HIS A 248 -12.55 3.03 10.44
C HIS A 248 -11.75 4.02 11.30
N THR A 249 -10.54 4.41 10.86
CA THR A 249 -9.61 5.21 11.67
C THR A 249 -9.19 6.52 11.02
N GLY A 250 -9.47 6.71 9.72
CA GLY A 250 -9.01 7.87 8.95
C GLY A 250 -7.50 7.89 8.74
N ASN A 251 -6.82 6.77 9.01
CA ASN A 251 -5.39 6.64 8.80
C ASN A 251 -5.13 6.32 7.33
N THR A 252 -4.45 7.23 6.63
CA THR A 252 -3.97 7.03 5.25
C THR A 252 -2.59 6.38 5.20
N ASP A 253 -1.89 6.31 6.34
CA ASP A 253 -0.60 5.67 6.43
C ASP A 253 -0.77 4.14 6.47
N TYR A 254 -0.03 3.44 5.61
CA TYR A 254 0.06 1.98 5.55
C TYR A 254 -1.22 1.24 5.08
N VAL A 255 -1.91 1.80 4.09
CA VAL A 255 -3.07 1.17 3.42
C VAL A 255 -2.65 0.07 2.44
N LEU A 256 -3.41 -1.02 2.37
CA LEU A 256 -3.20 -2.05 1.34
C LEU A 256 -3.68 -1.58 -0.04
N GLY A 257 -4.84 -0.94 -0.11
CA GLY A 257 -5.49 -0.49 -1.33
C GLY A 257 -6.20 -1.62 -2.07
N LEU A 258 -7.17 -2.26 -1.43
CA LEU A 258 -7.93 -3.38 -2.01
C LEU A 258 -9.32 -2.97 -2.55
N ALA A 259 -9.59 -1.67 -2.71
CA ALA A 259 -10.79 -1.18 -3.39
C ALA A 259 -10.51 -0.99 -4.88
N TRP A 260 -11.32 -1.61 -5.74
CA TRP A 260 -11.12 -1.61 -7.19
C TRP A 260 -12.36 -1.11 -7.92
N SER A 261 -12.16 -0.37 -9.00
CA SER A 261 -13.21 0.19 -9.86
C SER A 261 -12.63 0.53 -11.23
N ASP A 262 -13.33 0.17 -12.29
CA ASP A 262 -13.00 0.56 -13.65
C ASP A 262 -13.48 1.99 -14.00
N VAL A 263 -14.39 2.52 -13.17
CA VAL A 263 -14.84 3.91 -13.22
C VAL A 263 -14.05 4.73 -12.20
N LEU A 264 -13.25 5.67 -12.72
CA LEU A 264 -12.40 6.56 -11.93
C LEU A 264 -12.86 8.02 -12.07
N TYR A 265 -12.50 8.86 -11.10
CA TYR A 265 -12.73 10.30 -11.12
C TYR A 265 -12.09 10.97 -12.33
N PHE A 266 -10.86 10.56 -12.69
CA PHE A 266 -10.26 10.91 -13.98
C PHE A 266 -10.38 9.71 -14.92
N ALA A 267 -11.29 9.81 -15.89
CA ALA A 267 -11.32 8.88 -17.01
C ALA A 267 -10.29 9.30 -18.08
N LEU A 268 -9.55 8.34 -18.61
CA LEU A 268 -8.66 8.57 -19.75
C LEU A 268 -9.35 8.18 -21.05
N HIS A 269 -9.07 8.92 -22.11
CA HIS A 269 -9.53 8.57 -23.46
C HIS A 269 -8.58 7.57 -24.10
N ASN A 270 -9.13 6.51 -24.69
CA ASN A 270 -8.38 5.69 -25.64
C ASN A 270 -8.08 6.47 -26.93
N ARG A 271 -7.34 5.86 -27.87
CA ARG A 271 -6.95 6.53 -29.11
C ARG A 271 -8.14 7.01 -29.93
N GLU A 272 -9.13 6.16 -30.16
CA GLU A 272 -10.32 6.49 -30.96
C GLU A 272 -11.09 7.66 -30.34
N GLU A 273 -11.32 7.63 -29.02
CA GLU A 273 -12.00 8.68 -28.27
C GLU A 273 -11.21 10.00 -28.33
N PHE A 274 -9.89 9.94 -28.17
CA PHE A 274 -9.02 11.11 -28.22
C PHE A 274 -8.99 11.76 -29.61
N GLU A 275 -8.86 10.95 -30.67
CA GLU A 275 -8.89 11.41 -32.06
C GLU A 275 -10.26 12.02 -32.41
N THR A 276 -11.35 11.39 -31.98
CA THR A 276 -12.71 11.91 -32.16
C THR A 276 -12.88 13.27 -31.51
N ARG A 277 -12.36 13.46 -30.29
CA ARG A 277 -12.42 14.73 -29.58
C ARG A 277 -11.57 15.81 -30.23
N GLN A 278 -10.37 15.48 -30.72
CA GLN A 278 -9.52 16.42 -31.47
C GLN A 278 -10.16 16.88 -32.78
N ALA A 279 -10.97 16.03 -33.41
CA ALA A 279 -11.64 16.33 -34.68
C ALA A 279 -12.91 17.20 -34.52
N GLN A 280 -13.44 17.32 -33.30
CA GLN A 280 -14.54 18.22 -32.98
C GLN A 280 -13.94 19.55 -32.53
N PRO A 281 -13.94 20.61 -33.37
CA PRO A 281 -13.59 21.94 -32.88
C PRO A 281 -14.55 22.31 -31.75
N ASP A 282 -14.04 22.90 -30.68
CA ASP A 282 -14.84 23.38 -29.56
C ASP A 282 -16.03 24.21 -30.11
N GLU A 283 -17.26 23.69 -29.96
CA GLU A 283 -18.46 24.51 -30.15
C GLU A 283 -18.60 25.40 -28.91
N ASP A 284 -17.86 26.51 -28.89
CA ASP A 284 -18.11 27.68 -28.03
C ASP A 284 -17.90 28.99 -28.83
#